data_AF-A0A940MPV4-F1
#
_entry.id   AF-A0A940MPV4-F1
#
_cell.length_a   1.000
_cell.length_b   1.000
_cell.length_c   1.000
_cell.angle_alpha   90.00
_cell.angle_beta   90.00
_cell.angle_gamma   90.00
#
_symmetry.space_group_name_H-M   'P 1'
#
loop_
_entity.id
_entity.type
_entity.pdbx_description
1 polymer ?
#
loop_
_entity_poly.entity_id
_entity_poly.type
_entity_poly.pdbx_seq_one_letter_code
_entity_poly.pdbx_strand_id
1 'polypeptide(L)'
;MAHIHRPGLFIELMRNMLDPNETPLSCRKMAHRLGLSKDTVWRWRMVILEHLASVPPEVMTGIVETDETYQRESRKGSREWVRKAANPNDPSIPTPPRRRWKDYGRKGPPQAIVRQWLLPILGVVDRTGAASFQLIADTKQPTIDAALAPQVAGDAMMLFDGAPQYEAIARARGLSYKVLIAGRRSRTTPKAFHLNSVNGLHAEWKSDFRTPFRGPATKYLAGYARWMVARRKGDAVEAFRAILA
;
A
#
# COMPACT_ATOMS: atom_id res chain seq x y z
N MET A 1 -0.67 -23.39 -8.88
CA MET A 1 0.64 -23.65 -8.23
C MET A 1 0.74 -25.10 -7.75
N ALA A 2 1.69 -25.90 -8.25
CA ALA A 2 1.83 -27.33 -7.97
C ALA A 2 2.62 -27.70 -6.67
N HIS A 3 2.81 -26.79 -5.70
CA HIS A 3 3.79 -27.00 -4.61
C HIS A 3 3.34 -26.61 -3.18
N ILE A 4 2.05 -26.35 -2.94
CA ILE A 4 1.56 -26.18 -1.56
C ILE A 4 1.19 -27.56 -0.99
N HIS A 5 2.19 -28.24 -0.41
CA HIS A 5 2.03 -29.60 0.12
C HIS A 5 1.18 -29.69 1.41
N ARG A 6 0.83 -28.55 2.02
CA ARG A 6 0.05 -28.48 3.27
C ARG A 6 -1.03 -27.39 3.19
N PRO A 7 -2.09 -27.60 2.37
CA PRO A 7 -3.09 -26.57 2.10
C PRO A 7 -3.84 -26.09 3.34
N GLY A 8 -4.14 -26.98 4.30
CA GLY A 8 -4.78 -26.58 5.56
C GLY A 8 -3.99 -25.54 6.35
N LEU A 9 -2.67 -25.72 6.50
CA LEU A 9 -1.82 -24.74 7.19
C LEU A 9 -1.65 -23.44 6.39
N PHE A 10 -1.74 -23.52 5.06
CA PHE A 10 -1.74 -22.33 4.20
C PHE A 10 -3.02 -21.51 4.40
N ILE A 11 -4.18 -22.16 4.51
CA ILE A 11 -5.47 -21.53 4.88
C ILE A 11 -5.36 -20.84 6.24
N GLU A 12 -4.77 -21.49 7.24
CA GLU A 12 -4.56 -20.88 8.56
C GLU A 12 -3.67 -19.62 8.49
N LEU A 13 -2.63 -19.63 7.64
CA LEU A 13 -1.85 -18.41 7.38
C LEU A 13 -2.70 -17.31 6.73
N MET A 14 -3.51 -17.63 5.71
CA MET A 14 -4.37 -16.64 5.07
C MET A 14 -5.43 -16.10 6.03
N ARG A 15 -6.04 -16.94 6.88
CA ARG A 15 -6.96 -16.51 7.93
C ARG A 15 -6.30 -15.49 8.85
N ASN A 16 -5.13 -15.79 9.41
CA ASN A 16 -4.38 -14.81 10.21
C ASN A 16 -4.04 -13.54 9.42
N MET A 17 -3.75 -13.67 8.13
CA MET A 17 -3.46 -12.52 7.29
C MET A 17 -4.71 -11.67 7.04
N LEU A 18 -5.86 -12.25 6.76
CA LEU A 18 -7.03 -11.55 6.23
C LEU A 18 -8.10 -11.24 7.28
N ASP A 19 -8.06 -11.87 8.45
CA ASP A 19 -9.01 -11.60 9.54
C ASP A 19 -8.83 -10.16 10.06
N PRO A 20 -9.84 -9.28 9.91
CA PRO A 20 -9.77 -7.90 10.38
C PRO A 20 -9.60 -7.79 11.90
N ASN A 21 -10.04 -8.81 12.66
CA ASN A 21 -10.05 -8.81 14.11
C ASN A 21 -8.75 -9.33 14.73
N GLU A 22 -7.86 -9.93 13.94
CA GLU A 22 -6.56 -10.41 14.41
C GLU A 22 -5.41 -9.55 13.86
N THR A 23 -4.47 -9.15 14.72
CA THR A 23 -3.22 -8.52 14.25
C THR A 23 -2.37 -9.56 13.51
N PRO A 24 -1.91 -9.28 12.27
CA PRO A 24 -1.07 -10.22 11.53
C PRO A 24 0.19 -10.62 12.29
N LEU A 25 0.41 -11.91 12.43
CA LEU A 25 1.59 -12.42 13.12
C LEU A 25 2.86 -12.19 12.29
N SER A 26 3.98 -12.03 12.99
CA SER A 26 5.29 -12.13 12.33
C SER A 26 5.50 -13.54 11.77
N CYS A 27 6.32 -13.70 10.72
CA CYS A 27 6.61 -15.03 10.17
C CYS A 27 7.17 -16.00 11.22
N ARG A 28 7.88 -15.52 12.25
CA ARG A 28 8.40 -16.37 13.34
C ARG A 28 7.28 -16.86 14.26
N LYS A 29 6.39 -15.96 14.69
CA LYS A 29 5.24 -16.32 15.54
C LYS A 29 4.31 -17.29 14.81
N MET A 30 4.04 -17.02 13.54
CA MET A 30 3.18 -17.89 12.74
C MET A 30 3.85 -19.25 12.45
N ALA A 31 5.16 -19.28 12.21
CA ALA A 31 5.90 -20.53 12.06
C ALA A 31 5.83 -21.41 13.32
N HIS A 32 5.97 -20.82 14.50
CA HIS A 32 5.77 -21.51 15.77
C HIS A 32 4.33 -22.05 15.90
N ARG A 33 3.32 -21.22 15.58
CA ARG A 33 1.89 -21.62 15.63
C ARG A 33 1.59 -22.80 14.69
N LEU A 34 2.17 -22.83 13.50
CA LEU A 34 1.91 -23.85 12.49
C LEU A 34 2.85 -25.06 12.54
N GLY A 35 3.86 -25.07 13.42
CA GLY A 35 4.90 -26.11 13.40
C GLY A 35 5.69 -26.15 12.08
N LEU A 36 5.97 -24.99 11.49
CA LEU A 36 6.68 -24.84 10.21
C LEU A 36 7.98 -24.05 10.38
N SER A 37 8.83 -24.04 9.35
CA SER A 37 9.97 -23.12 9.30
C SER A 37 9.51 -21.68 9.05
N LYS A 38 10.24 -20.70 9.60
CA LYS A 38 10.03 -19.26 9.32
C LYS A 38 10.04 -18.97 7.82
N ASP A 39 10.88 -19.66 7.06
CA ASP A 39 11.06 -19.40 5.63
C ASP A 39 9.93 -20.00 4.79
N THR A 40 9.35 -21.13 5.21
CA THR A 40 8.11 -21.66 4.61
C THR A 40 6.97 -20.64 4.74
N VAL A 41 6.72 -20.15 5.96
CA VAL A 41 5.70 -19.14 6.22
C VAL A 41 5.98 -17.85 5.45
N TRP A 42 7.24 -17.42 5.37
CA TRP A 42 7.60 -16.23 4.61
C TRP A 42 7.33 -16.41 3.11
N ARG A 43 7.71 -17.55 2.51
CA ARG A 43 7.43 -17.85 1.10
C ARG A 43 5.94 -17.85 0.82
N TRP A 44 5.15 -18.53 1.66
CA TRP A 44 3.70 -18.54 1.53
C TRP A 44 3.08 -17.15 1.65
N ARG A 45 3.57 -16.32 2.58
CA ARG A 45 3.14 -14.92 2.65
C ARG A 45 3.47 -14.18 1.35
N MET A 46 4.65 -14.38 0.76
CA MET A 46 5.00 -13.70 -0.49
C MET A 46 4.06 -14.12 -1.63
N VAL A 47 3.71 -15.41 -1.72
CA VAL A 47 2.69 -15.90 -2.67
C VAL A 47 1.36 -15.17 -2.49
N ILE A 48 0.88 -15.06 -1.25
CA ILE A 48 -0.37 -14.36 -0.96
C ILE A 48 -0.26 -12.87 -1.34
N LEU A 49 0.84 -12.20 -0.98
CA LEU A 49 1.04 -10.78 -1.31
C LEU A 49 1.12 -10.53 -2.82
N GLU A 50 1.73 -11.43 -3.57
CA GLU A 50 1.82 -11.36 -5.03
C GLU A 50 0.44 -11.49 -5.67
N HIS A 51 -0.37 -12.45 -5.22
CA HIS A 51 -1.76 -12.57 -5.67
C HIS A 51 -2.60 -11.34 -5.29
N LEU A 52 -2.51 -10.85 -4.06
CA LEU A 52 -3.23 -9.64 -3.65
C LEU A 52 -2.81 -8.41 -4.48
N ALA A 53 -1.55 -8.35 -4.91
CA ALA A 53 -1.06 -7.31 -5.80
C ALA A 53 -1.64 -7.41 -7.22
N SER A 54 -1.95 -8.61 -7.71
CA SER A 54 -2.54 -8.83 -9.03
C SER A 54 -4.06 -8.63 -9.11
N VAL A 55 -4.76 -8.66 -7.96
CA VAL A 55 -6.21 -8.43 -7.95
C VAL A 55 -6.51 -6.98 -8.34
N PRO A 56 -7.35 -6.75 -9.38
CA PRO A 56 -7.74 -5.41 -9.77
C PRO A 56 -8.60 -4.76 -8.67
N PRO A 57 -8.54 -3.44 -8.51
CA PRO A 57 -9.44 -2.73 -7.60
C PRO A 57 -10.90 -2.86 -8.07
N GLU A 58 -11.83 -2.81 -7.13
CA GLU A 58 -13.26 -2.67 -7.45
C GLU A 58 -13.55 -1.29 -8.05
N VAL A 59 -14.57 -1.23 -8.89
CA VAL A 59 -15.08 0.04 -9.41
C VAL A 59 -15.85 0.75 -8.29
N MET A 60 -15.37 1.94 -7.94
CA MET A 60 -15.96 2.82 -6.94
C MET A 60 -17.01 3.72 -7.57
N THR A 61 -18.11 3.93 -6.85
CA THR A 61 -19.30 4.65 -7.34
C THR A 61 -19.74 5.75 -6.38
N GLY A 62 -20.66 6.61 -6.82
CA GLY A 62 -21.22 7.68 -5.99
C GLY A 62 -20.17 8.74 -5.65
N ILE A 63 -19.89 8.95 -4.37
CA ILE A 63 -18.87 9.92 -3.91
C ILE A 63 -17.57 9.16 -3.62
N VAL A 64 -16.51 9.55 -4.31
CA VAL A 64 -15.19 8.91 -4.25
C VAL A 64 -14.17 9.93 -3.75
N GLU A 65 -13.51 9.62 -2.63
CA GLU A 65 -12.38 10.39 -2.10
C GLU A 65 -11.06 9.83 -2.63
N THR A 66 -10.13 10.69 -3.03
CA THR A 66 -8.77 10.30 -3.40
C THR A 66 -7.73 11.27 -2.84
N ASP A 67 -6.61 10.71 -2.39
CA ASP A 67 -5.42 11.44 -1.91
C ASP A 67 -4.23 10.47 -1.87
N GLU A 68 -3.01 11.00 -1.86
CA GLU A 68 -1.81 10.20 -1.71
C GLU A 68 -1.30 10.23 -0.27
N THR A 69 -0.66 9.13 0.11
CA THR A 69 0.25 9.13 1.24
C THR A 69 1.61 8.58 0.86
N TYR A 70 2.58 8.69 1.77
CA TYR A 70 3.96 8.36 1.44
C TYR A 70 4.57 7.40 2.46
N GLN A 71 5.37 6.47 1.94
CA GLN A 71 6.24 5.64 2.75
C GLN A 71 7.70 5.84 2.30
N ARG A 72 8.62 5.95 3.28
CA ARG A 72 10.05 5.87 2.98
C ARG A 72 10.39 4.51 2.39
N GLU A 73 11.14 4.54 1.30
CA GLU A 73 11.77 3.36 0.71
C GLU A 73 12.47 2.51 1.78
N SER A 74 12.30 1.21 1.71
CA SER A 74 12.91 0.24 2.63
C SER A 74 13.62 -0.87 1.85
N ARG A 75 14.95 -0.89 1.92
CA ARG A 75 15.79 -2.00 1.40
C ARG A 75 15.97 -3.13 2.41
N LYS A 76 14.94 -3.42 3.21
CA LYS A 76 14.94 -4.53 4.17
C LYS A 76 15.23 -5.85 3.45
N GLY A 77 16.27 -6.56 3.92
CA GLY A 77 16.76 -7.79 3.30
C GLY A 77 17.80 -7.60 2.19
N SER A 78 18.10 -6.36 1.77
CA SER A 78 19.23 -6.10 0.88
C SER A 78 20.57 -6.25 1.61
N ARG A 79 21.56 -6.82 0.91
CA ARG A 79 22.96 -6.92 1.36
C ARG A 79 23.88 -5.88 0.74
N GLU A 80 23.36 -4.96 -0.07
CA GLU A 80 24.11 -3.97 -0.85
C GLU A 80 25.10 -3.15 0.01
N TRP A 81 24.64 -2.52 1.11
CA TRP A 81 25.52 -1.78 2.02
C TRP A 81 26.58 -2.68 2.67
N VAL A 82 26.23 -3.93 2.99
CA VAL A 82 27.15 -4.87 3.63
C VAL A 82 28.23 -5.30 2.63
N ARG A 83 27.82 -5.62 1.40
CA ARG A 83 28.74 -6.00 0.31
C ARG A 83 29.68 -4.86 -0.04
N LYS A 84 29.16 -3.63 -0.18
CA LYS A 84 30.01 -2.46 -0.49
C LYS A 84 30.96 -2.13 0.66
N ALA A 85 30.54 -2.27 1.91
CA ALA A 85 31.42 -2.07 3.05
C ALA A 85 32.53 -3.14 3.14
N ALA A 86 32.23 -4.40 2.79
CA ALA A 86 33.21 -5.48 2.80
C ALA A 86 34.24 -5.35 1.67
N ASN A 87 33.82 -4.89 0.48
CA ASN A 87 34.69 -4.70 -0.69
C ASN A 87 34.48 -3.30 -1.30
N PRO A 88 35.06 -2.24 -0.71
CA PRO A 88 34.81 -0.86 -1.14
C PRO A 88 35.26 -0.56 -2.58
N ASN A 89 36.37 -1.17 -2.99
CA ASN A 89 37.03 -0.89 -4.27
C ASN A 89 36.58 -1.82 -5.40
N ASP A 90 35.69 -2.78 -5.14
CA ASP A 90 35.15 -3.66 -6.18
C ASP A 90 34.16 -2.87 -7.08
N PRO A 91 34.47 -2.68 -8.38
CA PRO A 91 33.63 -1.93 -9.30
C PRO A 91 32.35 -2.68 -9.69
N SER A 92 32.29 -4.00 -9.48
CA SER A 92 31.09 -4.81 -9.76
C SER A 92 29.99 -4.61 -8.72
N ILE A 93 30.32 -4.05 -7.55
CA ILE A 93 29.36 -3.80 -6.46
C ILE A 93 28.87 -2.36 -6.56
N PRO A 94 27.57 -2.15 -6.87
CA PRO A 94 27.00 -0.81 -6.94
C PRO A 94 27.14 -0.08 -5.62
N THR A 95 27.52 1.20 -5.69
CA THR A 95 27.55 2.07 -4.52
C THR A 95 26.12 2.31 -4.04
N PRO A 96 25.82 2.09 -2.74
CA PRO A 96 24.50 2.37 -2.22
C PRO A 96 24.15 3.85 -2.43
N PRO A 97 22.94 4.17 -2.92
CA PRO A 97 22.62 5.50 -3.40
C PRO A 97 22.38 6.53 -2.28
N ARG A 98 22.49 6.10 -1.01
CA ARG A 98 22.39 6.92 0.21
C ARG A 98 22.93 6.15 1.41
N ARG A 99 23.02 6.83 2.56
CA ARG A 99 23.25 6.16 3.86
C ARG A 99 22.00 5.35 4.27
N ARG A 100 22.16 4.32 5.12
CA ARG A 100 20.99 3.60 5.65
C ARG A 100 20.21 4.54 6.55
N TRP A 101 18.89 4.33 6.68
CA TRP A 101 18.06 5.22 7.51
C TRP A 101 18.52 5.31 8.96
N LYS A 102 19.05 4.21 9.50
CA LYS A 102 19.60 4.13 10.86
C LYS A 102 20.98 4.79 11.03
N ASP A 103 21.68 5.08 9.94
CA ASP A 103 23.02 5.69 9.98
C ASP A 103 22.94 7.22 9.96
N TYR A 104 21.75 7.80 9.76
CA TYR A 104 21.54 9.22 10.00
C TYR A 104 21.47 9.48 11.50
N GLY A 105 22.16 10.53 11.96
CA GLY A 105 22.17 10.92 13.37
C GLY A 105 20.82 11.47 13.85
N ARG A 106 20.82 12.05 15.06
CA ARG A 106 19.60 12.56 15.72
C ARG A 106 18.77 13.55 14.87
N LYS A 107 19.41 14.33 14.00
CA LYS A 107 18.75 15.29 13.09
C LYS A 107 18.04 14.61 11.90
N GLY A 108 18.27 13.32 11.66
CA GLY A 108 17.72 12.59 10.54
C GLY A 108 18.35 12.94 9.19
N PRO A 109 17.88 12.32 8.09
CA PRO A 109 18.29 12.67 6.74
C PRO A 109 17.81 14.08 6.32
N PRO A 110 18.57 14.80 5.47
CA PRO A 110 18.08 16.00 4.82
C PRO A 110 16.76 15.78 4.09
N GLN A 111 15.89 16.79 4.06
CA GLN A 111 14.56 16.67 3.46
C GLN A 111 14.61 16.33 1.96
N ALA A 112 15.63 16.81 1.24
CA ALA A 112 15.85 16.44 -0.16
C ALA A 112 16.03 14.92 -0.34
N ILE A 113 16.79 14.27 0.56
CA ILE A 113 16.96 12.81 0.55
C ILE A 113 15.64 12.14 0.94
N VAL A 114 14.91 12.65 1.93
CA VAL A 114 13.61 12.06 2.28
C VAL A 114 12.71 12.06 1.04
N ARG A 115 12.50 13.22 0.41
CA ARG A 115 11.63 13.39 -0.76
C ARG A 115 12.03 12.48 -1.93
N GLN A 116 13.32 12.36 -2.23
CA GLN A 116 13.82 11.49 -3.30
C GLN A 116 13.50 10.00 -3.06
N TRP A 117 13.35 9.60 -1.80
CA TRP A 117 13.14 8.21 -1.39
C TRP A 117 11.77 8.01 -0.71
N LEU A 118 10.82 8.91 -0.94
CA LEU A 118 9.42 8.72 -0.58
C LEU A 118 8.69 8.06 -1.75
N LEU A 119 7.97 6.99 -1.42
CA LEU A 119 7.17 6.23 -2.35
C LEU A 119 5.70 6.63 -2.16
N PRO A 120 5.04 7.19 -3.19
CA PRO A 120 3.64 7.55 -3.14
C PRO A 120 2.75 6.31 -3.17
N ILE A 121 1.72 6.32 -2.34
CA ILE A 121 0.67 5.31 -2.29
C ILE A 121 -0.65 6.04 -2.44
N LEU A 122 -1.37 5.78 -3.52
CA LEU A 122 -2.67 6.36 -3.82
C LEU A 122 -3.75 5.65 -3.01
N GLY A 123 -4.48 6.40 -2.20
CA GLY A 123 -5.69 5.95 -1.55
C GLY A 123 -6.92 6.42 -2.31
N VAL A 124 -7.84 5.50 -2.58
CA VAL A 124 -9.14 5.80 -3.19
C VAL A 124 -10.21 5.10 -2.36
N VAL A 125 -11.25 5.81 -1.96
CA VAL A 125 -12.31 5.27 -1.09
C VAL A 125 -13.65 5.84 -1.51
N ASP A 126 -14.66 5.00 -1.68
CA ASP A 126 -16.04 5.47 -1.85
C ASP A 126 -16.83 5.47 -0.53
N ARG A 127 -18.03 6.05 -0.57
CA ARG A 127 -18.92 6.13 0.59
C ARG A 127 -19.52 4.79 1.02
N THR A 128 -19.51 3.78 0.16
CA THR A 128 -20.01 2.44 0.49
C THR A 128 -18.99 1.65 1.34
N GLY A 129 -17.73 2.10 1.35
CA GLY A 129 -16.64 1.48 2.07
C GLY A 129 -15.67 0.73 1.16
N ALA A 130 -15.93 0.67 -0.16
CA ALA A 130 -14.98 0.15 -1.12
C ALA A 130 -13.72 1.02 -1.11
N ALA A 131 -12.55 0.39 -1.12
CA ALA A 131 -11.28 1.07 -0.99
C ALA A 131 -10.21 0.42 -1.87
N SER A 132 -9.24 1.23 -2.28
CA SER A 132 -8.02 0.78 -2.91
C SER A 132 -6.83 1.54 -2.34
N PHE A 133 -5.69 0.87 -2.31
CA PHE A 133 -4.46 1.43 -1.79
C PHE A 133 -3.29 0.91 -2.63
N GLN A 134 -2.75 1.77 -3.49
CA GLN A 134 -1.89 1.35 -4.60
C GLN A 134 -0.59 2.11 -4.60
N LEU A 135 0.53 1.38 -4.61
CA LEU A 135 1.85 1.96 -4.83
C LEU A 135 1.91 2.48 -6.28
N ILE A 136 2.17 3.78 -6.44
CA ILE A 136 2.33 4.40 -7.77
C ILE A 136 3.78 4.83 -7.99
N ALA A 137 4.19 4.97 -9.25
CA ALA A 137 5.59 5.28 -9.60
C ALA A 137 5.98 6.71 -9.24
N ASP A 138 5.06 7.66 -9.46
CA ASP A 138 5.17 9.07 -9.10
C ASP A 138 3.76 9.68 -8.96
N THR A 139 3.68 10.95 -8.56
CA THR A 139 2.42 11.69 -8.39
C THR A 139 2.10 12.57 -9.60
N LYS A 140 2.58 12.21 -10.79
CA LYS A 140 2.29 12.95 -12.01
C LYS A 140 0.93 12.53 -12.57
N GLN A 141 0.32 13.43 -13.33
CA GLN A 141 -1.00 13.24 -13.92
C GLN A 141 -1.14 11.90 -14.67
N PRO A 142 -0.25 11.47 -15.58
CA PRO A 142 -0.43 10.22 -16.32
C PRO A 142 -0.44 8.98 -15.41
N THR A 143 0.39 8.99 -14.35
CA THR A 143 0.50 7.87 -13.41
C THR A 143 -0.76 7.76 -12.55
N ILE A 144 -1.24 8.87 -12.01
CA ILE A 144 -2.47 8.90 -11.20
C ILE A 144 -3.68 8.58 -12.07
N ASP A 145 -3.72 9.11 -13.30
CA ASP A 145 -4.78 8.84 -14.25
C ASP A 145 -4.91 7.34 -14.56
N ALA A 146 -3.80 6.69 -14.90
CA ALA A 146 -3.75 5.26 -15.16
C ALA A 146 -4.18 4.43 -13.94
N ALA A 147 -3.91 4.92 -12.72
CA ALA A 147 -4.34 4.25 -11.50
C ALA A 147 -5.83 4.47 -11.20
N LEU A 148 -6.40 5.66 -11.45
CA LEU A 148 -7.80 5.99 -11.19
C LEU A 148 -8.76 5.42 -12.24
N ALA A 149 -8.36 5.44 -13.52
CA ALA A 149 -9.19 5.04 -14.65
C ALA A 149 -9.93 3.70 -14.50
N PRO A 150 -9.30 2.59 -14.05
CA PRO A 150 -9.98 1.30 -13.96
C PRO A 150 -10.91 1.17 -12.74
N GLN A 151 -10.92 2.13 -11.82
CA GLN A 151 -11.58 1.98 -10.50
C GLN A 151 -12.54 3.10 -10.12
N VAL A 152 -12.77 4.07 -11.01
CA VAL A 152 -13.70 5.17 -10.76
C VAL A 152 -14.78 5.14 -11.84
N ALA A 153 -16.04 5.01 -11.43
CA ALA A 153 -17.16 5.06 -12.35
C ALA A 153 -17.26 6.43 -13.04
N GLY A 154 -17.68 6.46 -14.30
CA GLY A 154 -17.75 7.68 -15.11
C GLY A 154 -18.75 8.73 -14.61
N ASP A 155 -19.71 8.31 -13.78
CA ASP A 155 -20.71 9.17 -13.15
C ASP A 155 -20.40 9.51 -11.68
N ALA A 156 -19.22 9.10 -11.18
CA ALA A 156 -18.80 9.38 -9.82
C ALA A 156 -18.50 10.88 -9.58
N MET A 157 -18.73 11.32 -8.33
CA MET A 157 -18.31 12.61 -7.80
C MET A 157 -16.99 12.45 -7.05
N MET A 158 -15.91 12.97 -7.63
CA MET A 158 -14.57 12.92 -7.06
C MET A 158 -14.32 14.04 -6.04
N LEU A 159 -13.79 13.68 -4.88
CA LEU A 159 -13.33 14.59 -3.85
C LEU A 159 -11.82 14.42 -3.68
N PHE A 160 -11.07 15.51 -3.79
CA PHE A 160 -9.62 15.51 -3.61
C PHE A 160 -9.14 16.85 -3.06
N ASP A 161 -7.88 16.89 -2.66
CA ASP A 161 -7.23 18.09 -2.14
C ASP A 161 -6.93 19.11 -3.26
N GLY A 162 -6.14 20.15 -2.96
CA GLY A 162 -5.82 21.21 -3.92
C GLY A 162 -4.85 20.82 -5.04
N ALA A 163 -4.45 19.55 -5.20
CA ALA A 163 -3.39 19.21 -6.15
C ALA A 163 -3.88 19.27 -7.63
N PRO A 164 -3.22 20.04 -8.51
CA PRO A 164 -3.71 20.33 -9.87
C PRO A 164 -3.93 19.11 -10.77
N GLN A 165 -3.14 18.05 -10.55
CA GLN A 165 -3.23 16.83 -11.35
C GLN A 165 -4.59 16.14 -11.26
N TYR A 166 -5.24 16.18 -10.10
CA TYR A 166 -6.56 15.56 -9.93
C TYR A 166 -7.65 16.34 -10.68
N GLU A 167 -7.59 17.67 -10.63
CA GLU A 167 -8.51 18.52 -11.39
C GLU A 167 -8.33 18.34 -12.91
N ALA A 168 -7.09 18.25 -13.38
CA ALA A 168 -6.80 17.98 -14.78
C ALA A 168 -7.35 16.63 -15.23
N ILE A 169 -7.23 15.58 -14.41
CA ILE A 169 -7.78 14.24 -14.67
C ILE A 169 -9.31 14.29 -14.72
N ALA A 170 -9.95 14.89 -13.71
CA ALA A 170 -11.40 14.96 -13.63
C ALA A 170 -12.00 15.68 -14.84
N ARG A 171 -11.39 16.81 -15.26
CA ARG A 171 -11.78 17.54 -16.47
C ARG A 171 -11.59 16.71 -17.74
N ALA A 172 -10.42 16.08 -17.91
CA ALA A 172 -10.11 15.27 -19.10
C ALA A 172 -11.06 14.07 -19.25
N ARG A 173 -11.55 13.52 -18.13
CA ARG A 173 -12.48 12.38 -18.10
C ARG A 173 -13.96 12.77 -18.04
N GLY A 174 -14.28 14.06 -17.93
CA GLY A 174 -15.66 14.51 -17.75
C GLY A 174 -16.29 14.09 -16.40
N LEU A 175 -15.47 13.82 -15.38
CA LEU A 175 -15.95 13.45 -14.05
C LEU A 175 -16.47 14.67 -13.30
N SER A 176 -17.52 14.48 -12.51
CA SER A 176 -17.91 15.48 -11.52
C SER A 176 -16.87 15.53 -10.41
N TYR A 177 -16.50 16.72 -9.94
CA TYR A 177 -15.50 16.83 -8.86
C TYR A 177 -15.69 18.03 -7.94
N LYS A 178 -15.10 17.93 -6.75
CA LYS A 178 -14.95 19.05 -5.81
C LYS A 178 -13.56 19.05 -5.18
N VAL A 179 -12.86 20.17 -5.36
CA VAL A 179 -11.60 20.47 -4.66
C VAL A 179 -11.90 20.89 -3.23
N LEU A 180 -11.27 20.21 -2.26
CA LEU A 180 -11.43 20.46 -0.84
C LEU A 180 -10.14 21.00 -0.23
N ILE A 181 -10.06 22.33 -0.11
CA ILE A 181 -8.90 23.02 0.48
C ILE A 181 -9.12 23.16 1.99
N ALA A 182 -8.14 22.71 2.78
CA ALA A 182 -8.15 22.84 4.23
C ALA A 182 -8.37 24.31 4.65
N GLY A 183 -9.26 24.52 5.62
CA GLY A 183 -9.61 25.87 6.12
C GLY A 183 -10.47 26.73 5.19
N ARG A 184 -10.79 26.29 3.97
CA ARG A 184 -11.60 27.05 2.99
C ARG A 184 -12.97 26.43 2.72
N ARG A 185 -13.61 25.85 3.74
CA ARG A 185 -14.94 25.26 3.59
C ARG A 185 -16.00 26.36 3.53
N SER A 186 -16.70 26.46 2.40
CA SER A 186 -17.90 27.31 2.30
C SER A 186 -19.05 26.74 3.15
N ARG A 187 -19.89 27.63 3.71
CA ARG A 187 -21.16 27.26 4.37
C ARG A 187 -22.12 26.49 3.47
N THR A 188 -21.98 26.64 2.14
CA THR A 188 -22.81 25.96 1.14
C THR A 188 -22.28 24.59 0.73
N THR A 189 -21.05 24.22 1.14
CA THR A 189 -20.49 22.90 0.81
C THR A 189 -21.23 21.81 1.60
N PRO A 190 -21.79 20.78 0.94
CA PRO A 190 -22.49 19.69 1.61
C PRO A 190 -21.64 19.06 2.72
N LYS A 191 -22.30 18.61 3.82
CA LYS A 191 -21.60 17.95 4.94
C LYS A 191 -20.83 16.70 4.48
N ALA A 192 -21.40 15.94 3.55
CA ALA A 192 -20.83 14.74 2.95
C ALA A 192 -19.56 14.98 2.11
N PHE A 193 -19.21 16.22 1.80
CA PHE A 193 -17.99 16.56 1.07
C PHE A 193 -16.85 16.79 2.05
N HIS A 194 -16.02 15.76 2.22
CA HIS A 194 -14.83 15.72 3.06
C HIS A 194 -13.84 14.68 2.50
N LEU A 195 -12.65 14.60 3.09
CA LEU A 195 -11.61 13.60 2.79
C LEU A 195 -11.36 12.65 3.98
N ASN A 196 -12.33 12.51 4.89
CA ASN A 196 -12.15 11.76 6.13
C ASN A 196 -11.94 10.26 5.90
N SER A 197 -12.56 9.68 4.88
CA SER A 197 -12.46 8.24 4.60
C SER A 197 -11.08 7.87 4.09
N VAL A 198 -10.53 8.64 3.14
CA VAL A 198 -9.16 8.45 2.64
C VAL A 198 -8.13 8.79 3.72
N ASN A 199 -8.37 9.82 4.54
CA ASN A 199 -7.53 10.11 5.70
C ASN A 199 -7.54 8.97 6.75
N GLY A 200 -8.69 8.33 6.96
CA GLY A 200 -8.82 7.14 7.79
C GLY A 200 -8.00 5.97 7.23
N LEU A 201 -8.07 5.73 5.92
CA LEU A 201 -7.23 4.74 5.23
C LEU A 201 -5.72 5.04 5.41
N HIS A 202 -5.32 6.30 5.33
CA HIS A 202 -3.94 6.73 5.57
C HIS A 202 -3.50 6.50 7.03
N ALA A 203 -4.39 6.76 7.99
CA ALA A 203 -4.12 6.55 9.40
C ALA A 203 -3.96 5.06 9.72
N GLU A 204 -4.87 4.21 9.23
CA GLU A 204 -4.79 2.74 9.37
C GLU A 204 -3.45 2.22 8.83
N TRP A 205 -3.04 2.67 7.64
CA TRP A 205 -1.74 2.30 7.07
C TRP A 205 -0.58 2.68 7.99
N LYS A 206 -0.57 3.92 8.48
CA LYS A 206 0.59 4.51 9.17
C LYS A 206 0.73 4.03 10.61
N SER A 207 -0.38 3.87 11.32
CA SER A 207 -0.43 3.65 12.76
C SER A 207 -0.64 2.18 13.10
N ASP A 208 -1.46 1.47 12.34
CA ASP A 208 -1.95 0.15 12.73
C ASP A 208 -1.30 -0.93 11.88
N PHE A 209 -1.57 -0.92 10.58
CA PHE A 209 -1.22 -2.02 9.70
C PHE A 209 0.30 -2.17 9.49
N ARG A 210 1.03 -1.09 9.15
CA ARG A 210 2.46 -1.22 8.82
C ARG A 210 3.37 -1.40 10.05
N THR A 211 2.89 -1.00 11.23
CA THR A 211 3.65 -0.97 12.49
C THR A 211 4.29 -2.31 12.86
N PRO A 212 3.57 -3.45 12.88
CA PRO A 212 4.17 -4.75 13.20
C PRO A 212 5.29 -5.18 12.24
N PHE A 213 5.29 -4.66 11.00
CA PHE A 213 6.28 -5.04 9.98
C PHE A 213 7.56 -4.20 10.01
N ARG A 214 7.58 -3.10 10.79
CA ARG A 214 8.71 -2.17 10.94
C ARG A 214 9.27 -1.71 9.59
N GLY A 215 8.38 -1.29 8.69
CA GLY A 215 8.74 -0.90 7.32
C GLY A 215 8.93 -2.11 6.40
N PRO A 216 7.87 -2.57 5.71
CA PRO A 216 7.97 -3.59 4.66
C PRO A 216 9.02 -3.23 3.62
N ALA A 217 9.68 -4.23 3.03
CA ALA A 217 10.63 -3.97 1.94
C ALA A 217 9.88 -3.40 0.72
N THR A 218 10.45 -2.40 0.06
CA THR A 218 9.86 -1.71 -1.10
C THR A 218 9.36 -2.67 -2.17
N LYS A 219 10.15 -3.70 -2.49
CA LYS A 219 9.80 -4.70 -3.50
C LYS A 219 8.53 -5.52 -3.22
N TYR A 220 8.02 -5.48 -1.99
CA TYR A 220 6.77 -6.15 -1.61
C TYR A 220 5.68 -5.14 -1.22
N LEU A 221 5.97 -3.84 -1.27
CA LEU A 221 5.12 -2.79 -0.72
C LEU A 221 3.74 -2.74 -1.38
N ALA A 222 3.65 -2.97 -2.69
CA ALA A 222 2.37 -3.07 -3.40
C ALA A 222 1.46 -4.16 -2.81
N GLY A 223 2.01 -5.35 -2.57
CA GLY A 223 1.28 -6.44 -1.93
C GLY A 223 0.87 -6.12 -0.49
N TYR A 224 1.72 -5.43 0.29
CA TYR A 224 1.33 -4.99 1.64
C TYR A 224 0.19 -3.95 1.61
N ALA A 225 0.22 -3.01 0.66
CA ALA A 225 -0.84 -2.01 0.50
C ALA A 225 -2.19 -2.69 0.17
N ARG A 226 -2.17 -3.64 -0.76
CA ARG A 226 -3.35 -4.46 -1.10
C ARG A 226 -3.81 -5.35 0.03
N TRP A 227 -2.87 -5.89 0.81
CA TRP A 227 -3.17 -6.73 1.96
C TRP A 227 -3.97 -5.99 3.03
N MET A 228 -3.63 -4.73 3.33
CA MET A 228 -4.41 -3.91 4.26
C MET A 228 -5.87 -3.79 3.80
N VAL A 229 -6.09 -3.46 2.53
CA VAL A 229 -7.44 -3.32 1.96
C VAL A 229 -8.20 -4.65 1.97
N ALA A 230 -7.56 -5.75 1.59
CA ALA A 230 -8.19 -7.06 1.56
C ALA A 230 -8.72 -7.52 2.93
N ARG A 231 -8.07 -7.11 4.02
CA ARG A 231 -8.54 -7.38 5.39
C ARG A 231 -9.88 -6.74 5.71
N ARG A 232 -10.24 -5.64 5.06
CA ARG A 232 -11.51 -4.95 5.30
C ARG A 232 -12.73 -5.76 4.84
N LYS A 233 -12.56 -6.71 3.91
CA LYS A 233 -13.63 -7.58 3.39
C LYS A 233 -13.85 -8.84 4.23
N GLY A 234 -12.82 -9.30 4.95
CA GLY A 234 -12.93 -10.39 5.93
C GLY A 234 -13.11 -11.82 5.38
N ASP A 235 -13.17 -12.05 4.07
CA ASP A 235 -13.32 -13.42 3.52
C ASP A 235 -11.99 -14.06 3.10
N ALA A 236 -11.35 -14.76 4.04
CA ALA A 236 -10.14 -15.52 3.78
C ALA A 236 -10.35 -16.77 2.89
N VAL A 237 -11.58 -17.29 2.83
CA VAL A 237 -11.92 -18.51 2.08
C VAL A 237 -12.12 -18.19 0.62
N GLU A 238 -12.82 -17.10 0.31
CA GLU A 238 -12.93 -16.58 -1.05
C GLU A 238 -11.56 -16.20 -1.60
N ALA A 239 -10.75 -15.49 -0.81
CA ALA A 239 -9.37 -15.17 -1.18
C ALA A 239 -8.53 -16.43 -1.46
N PHE A 240 -8.71 -17.51 -0.69
CA PHE A 240 -8.02 -18.77 -0.96
C PHE A 240 -8.45 -19.41 -2.28
N ARG A 241 -9.76 -19.43 -2.57
CA ARG A 241 -10.29 -19.96 -3.83
C ARG A 241 -9.74 -19.18 -5.02
N ALA A 242 -9.68 -17.85 -4.92
CA ALA A 242 -9.09 -17.00 -5.95
C ALA A 242 -7.59 -17.25 -6.14
N ILE A 243 -6.83 -17.56 -5.07
CA ILE A 243 -5.40 -17.90 -5.16
C ILE A 243 -5.18 -19.27 -5.85
N LEU A 244 -6.14 -20.19 -5.74
CA LEU A 244 -6.02 -21.54 -6.30
C LEU A 244 -6.52 -21.67 -7.74
N ALA A 245 -7.43 -20.79 -8.18
CA ALA A 245 -7.92 -20.71 -9.55
C ALA A 245 -6.79 -20.28 -10.51
#